data_AF-A0A7Y9X914-F1
#
_entry.id   AF-A0A7Y9X914-F1
#
_cell.length_a   1.000
_cell.length_b   1.000
_cell.length_c   1.000
_cell.angle_alpha   90.00
_cell.angle_beta   90.00
_cell.angle_gamma   90.00
#
_symmetry.space_group_name_H-M   'P 1'
#
loop_
_entity.id
_entity.type
_entity.pdbx_description
1 polymer ?
#
loop_
_entity_poly.entity_id
_entity_poly.type
_entity_poly.pdbx_seq_one_letter_code
_entity_poly.pdbx_strand_id
1 'polypeptide(L)'
;MSAEPVSSGVRAVLDAPRGRRFSRPGAPAAAPLTREQRLLIRMEGNPRVAHRMEHGELPAWMHVHAARVAERDSPTPEGPRKPSTTPDRPQAPTVPRPRSAPDDSPIRHRPERPPLPRRPRRPHSHRKPRRFGWRLTGYTLAALAGALAHHLTAGLL
;
A
#
# COMPACT_ATOMS: atom_id res chain seq x y z
N MET A 1 30.59 -30.74 35.74
CA MET A 1 29.51 -29.96 35.12
C MET A 1 30.17 -28.89 34.26
N SER A 2 30.21 -29.09 32.95
CA SER A 2 30.92 -28.19 32.03
C SER A 2 30.02 -27.01 31.69
N ALA A 3 30.47 -25.78 31.96
CA ALA A 3 29.72 -24.57 31.68
C ALA A 3 29.88 -24.22 30.19
N GLU A 4 28.78 -24.31 29.43
CA GLU A 4 28.73 -23.86 28.04
C GLU A 4 29.05 -22.36 27.94
N PRO A 5 29.89 -21.94 26.97
CA PRO A 5 30.25 -20.53 26.82
C PRO A 5 29.04 -19.72 26.37
N VAL A 6 28.53 -18.89 27.29
CA VAL A 6 27.45 -17.93 27.00
C VAL A 6 27.84 -17.04 25.81
N SER A 7 27.00 -17.04 24.77
CA SER A 7 27.25 -16.30 23.53
C SER A 7 27.52 -14.81 23.77
N SER A 8 28.42 -14.23 22.99
CA SER A 8 28.85 -12.83 23.10
C SER A 8 27.69 -11.83 23.02
N GLY A 9 26.64 -12.15 22.27
CA GLY A 9 25.42 -11.32 22.17
C GLY A 9 24.64 -11.25 23.48
N VAL A 10 24.57 -12.34 24.25
CA VAL A 10 23.85 -12.35 25.53
C VAL A 10 24.59 -11.53 26.58
N ARG A 11 25.93 -11.60 26.61
CA ARG A 11 26.74 -10.76 27.51
C ARG A 11 26.55 -9.28 27.21
N ALA A 12 26.63 -8.89 25.94
CA ALA A 12 26.43 -7.50 25.52
C ALA A 12 25.04 -6.94 25.91
N VAL A 13 23.99 -7.77 25.87
CA VAL A 13 22.63 -7.39 26.30
C VAL A 13 22.54 -7.25 27.82
N LEU A 14 23.23 -8.10 28.58
CA LEU A 14 23.24 -8.04 30.04
C LEU A 14 24.11 -6.90 30.59
N ASP A 15 25.17 -6.53 29.88
CA ASP A 15 26.07 -5.43 30.26
C ASP A 15 25.50 -4.05 29.93
N ALA A 16 24.53 -3.96 29.01
CA ALA A 16 23.90 -2.69 28.66
C ALA A 16 23.03 -2.12 29.81
N PRO A 17 23.00 -0.78 29.98
CA PRO A 17 22.20 -0.11 31.02
C PRO A 17 20.70 -0.45 30.88
N ARG A 18 20.00 -0.59 32.02
CA ARG A 18 18.56 -0.90 32.05
C ARG A 18 17.80 0.15 31.23
N GLY A 19 17.07 -0.31 30.20
CA GLY A 19 16.39 0.55 29.22
C GLY A 19 17.04 0.61 27.83
N ARG A 20 18.28 0.11 27.66
CA ARG A 20 18.96 0.01 26.34
C ARG A 20 19.25 -1.41 25.87
N ARG A 21 18.92 -2.43 26.67
CA ARG A 21 19.18 -3.86 26.40
C ARG A 21 18.51 -4.41 25.13
N PHE A 22 17.40 -3.80 24.72
CA PHE A 22 16.66 -4.16 23.50
C PHE A 22 16.71 -3.07 22.43
N SER A 23 17.39 -1.95 22.71
CA SER A 23 17.67 -0.95 21.70
C SER A 23 18.75 -1.54 20.83
N ARG A 24 18.38 -1.97 19.63
CA ARG A 24 19.33 -2.51 18.63
C ARG A 24 20.54 -1.56 18.59
N PRO A 25 21.73 -1.98 19.06
CA PRO A 25 22.91 -1.15 18.89
C PRO A 25 23.03 -0.91 17.40
N GLY A 26 23.10 0.36 17.02
CA GLY A 26 23.36 0.72 15.63
C GLY A 26 24.66 0.04 15.24
N ALA A 27 24.54 -1.06 14.50
CA ALA A 27 25.65 -1.59 13.72
C ALA A 27 26.32 -0.40 13.03
N PRO A 28 27.66 -0.34 12.90
CA PRO A 28 28.35 0.77 12.25
C PRO A 28 27.67 0.99 10.91
N ALA A 29 26.83 2.03 10.87
CA ALA A 29 25.89 2.20 9.80
C ALA A 29 26.72 2.76 8.67
N ALA A 30 27.06 1.91 7.70
CA ALA A 30 27.14 2.37 6.32
C ALA A 30 25.98 3.36 6.15
N ALA A 31 26.31 4.61 5.82
CA ALA A 31 25.38 5.74 5.88
C ALA A 31 24.02 5.26 5.37
N PRO A 32 22.94 5.40 6.16
CA PRO A 32 21.67 4.76 5.84
C PRO A 32 21.29 5.22 4.45
N LEU A 33 21.30 4.27 3.50
CA LEU A 33 20.99 4.57 2.11
C LEU A 33 19.72 5.41 2.08
N THR A 34 19.75 6.50 1.33
CA THR A 34 18.57 7.35 1.22
C THR A 34 17.40 6.50 0.75
N ARG A 35 16.17 6.90 1.09
CA ARG A 35 14.98 6.16 0.67
C ARG A 35 14.99 5.91 -0.85
N GLU A 36 15.50 6.86 -1.61
CA GLU A 36 15.69 6.82 -3.05
C GLU A 36 16.71 5.76 -3.47
N GLN A 37 17.89 5.72 -2.85
CA GLN A 37 18.91 4.71 -3.16
C GLN A 37 18.40 3.28 -2.90
N ARG A 38 17.62 3.07 -1.83
CA ARG A 38 16.99 1.76 -1.57
C ARG A 38 15.94 1.41 -2.62
N LEU A 39 15.21 2.40 -3.12
CA LEU A 39 14.23 2.21 -4.18
C LEU A 39 14.94 1.83 -5.49
N LEU A 40 16.02 2.52 -5.84
CA LEU A 40 16.82 2.25 -7.04
C LEU A 40 17.42 0.84 -7.02
N ILE A 41 18.02 0.42 -5.91
CA ILE A 41 18.53 -0.95 -5.75
C ILE A 41 17.41 -1.99 -5.87
N ARG A 42 16.20 -1.68 -5.39
CA ARG A 42 15.04 -2.57 -5.55
C ARG A 42 14.50 -2.60 -6.99
N MET A 43 14.77 -1.57 -7.78
CA MET A 43 14.39 -1.49 -9.19
C MET A 43 15.46 -2.09 -10.12
N GLU A 44 16.69 -2.26 -9.64
CA GLU A 44 17.78 -2.96 -10.33
C GLU A 44 17.35 -4.42 -10.58
N GLY A 45 17.17 -4.78 -11.85
CA GLY A 45 16.66 -6.09 -12.27
C GLY A 45 15.15 -6.20 -12.43
N ASN A 46 14.39 -5.11 -12.35
CA ASN A 46 12.96 -5.15 -12.68
C ASN A 46 12.77 -5.22 -14.21
N PRO A 47 12.27 -6.34 -14.78
CA PRO A 47 12.14 -6.50 -16.23
C PRO A 47 11.17 -5.48 -16.83
N ARG A 48 10.20 -4.97 -16.05
CA ARG A 48 9.31 -3.89 -16.51
C ARG A 48 10.03 -2.55 -16.62
N VAL A 49 11.03 -2.29 -15.79
CA VAL A 49 11.85 -1.07 -15.86
C VAL A 49 12.81 -1.20 -17.05
N ALA A 50 13.46 -2.35 -17.22
CA ALA A 50 14.31 -2.63 -18.39
C ALA A 50 13.55 -2.49 -19.71
N HIS A 51 12.39 -3.16 -19.84
CA HIS A 51 11.53 -3.04 -21.02
C HIS A 51 11.06 -1.59 -21.25
N ARG A 52 10.81 -0.83 -20.18
CA ARG A 52 10.44 0.59 -20.30
C ARG A 52 11.61 1.46 -20.79
N MET A 53 12.83 1.18 -20.36
CA MET A 53 14.02 1.89 -20.85
C MET A 53 14.33 1.53 -22.31
N GLU A 54 14.12 0.27 -22.69
CA GLU A 54 14.35 -0.22 -24.04
C GLU A 54 13.29 0.26 -25.05
N HIS A 55 12.02 0.30 -24.66
CA HIS A 55 10.92 0.64 -25.57
C HIS A 55 10.47 2.10 -25.50
N GLY A 56 10.94 2.87 -24.51
CA GLY A 56 10.83 4.33 -24.42
C GLY A 56 9.42 4.91 -24.21
N GLU A 57 8.36 4.21 -24.64
CA GLU A 57 7.01 4.77 -24.66
C GLU A 57 6.18 4.29 -23.48
N LEU A 58 5.82 5.22 -22.59
CA LEU A 58 4.75 5.01 -21.64
C LEU A 58 3.42 5.02 -22.41
N PRO A 59 2.52 4.06 -22.17
CA PRO A 59 1.17 4.14 -22.69
C PRO A 59 0.50 5.46 -22.31
N ALA A 60 -0.28 6.06 -23.22
CA ALA A 60 -0.93 7.36 -23.04
C ALA A 60 -1.67 7.53 -21.69
N TRP A 61 -2.30 6.48 -21.18
CA TRP A 61 -3.01 6.50 -19.90
C TRP A 61 -2.08 6.72 -18.68
N MET A 62 -0.80 6.35 -18.79
CA MET A 62 0.18 6.58 -17.72
C MET A 62 0.59 8.05 -17.62
N HIS A 63 0.61 8.79 -18.72
CA HIS A 63 0.87 10.23 -18.71
C HIS A 63 -0.25 10.98 -17.98
N VAL A 64 -1.51 10.58 -18.19
CA VAL A 64 -2.67 11.11 -17.46
C VAL A 64 -2.55 10.84 -15.95
N HIS A 65 -2.09 9.65 -15.58
CA HIS A 65 -1.88 9.32 -14.17
C HIS A 65 -0.73 10.11 -13.56
N ALA A 66 0.39 10.25 -14.26
CA ALA A 66 1.53 11.05 -13.81
C ALA A 66 1.15 12.52 -13.64
N ALA A 67 0.39 13.10 -14.58
CA ALA A 67 -0.13 14.46 -14.48
C ALA A 67 -1.02 14.64 -13.24
N ARG A 68 -1.91 13.68 -12.95
CA ARG A 68 -2.78 13.73 -11.77
C ARG A 68 -2.00 13.65 -10.45
N VAL A 69 -0.92 12.86 -10.42
CA VAL A 69 -0.05 12.77 -9.24
C VAL A 69 0.74 14.08 -9.08
N ALA A 70 1.30 14.63 -10.16
CA ALA A 70 2.01 15.91 -10.13
C ALA A 70 1.09 17.07 -9.70
N GLU A 71 -0.17 17.09 -10.12
CA GLU A 71 -1.17 18.08 -9.67
C GLU A 71 -1.44 17.98 -8.16
N ARG A 72 -1.46 16.75 -7.61
CA ARG A 72 -1.68 16.50 -6.18
C ARG A 72 -0.45 16.87 -5.32
N ASP A 73 0.74 16.62 -5.84
CA ASP A 73 2.00 16.88 -5.16
C ASP A 73 2.47 18.32 -5.36
N SER A 74 1.87 19.07 -6.30
CA SER A 74 2.09 20.50 -6.45
C SER A 74 1.62 21.21 -5.18
N PRO A 75 2.49 21.97 -4.50
CA PRO A 75 2.09 22.74 -3.34
C PRO A 75 1.05 23.75 -3.78
N THR A 76 -0.20 23.56 -3.37
CA THR A 76 -1.25 24.55 -3.57
C THR A 76 -0.75 25.88 -3.03
N PRO A 77 -0.76 26.99 -3.80
CA PRO A 77 -0.47 28.29 -3.22
C PRO A 77 -1.43 28.48 -2.05
N GLU A 78 -0.89 28.77 -0.85
CA GLU A 78 -1.66 29.05 0.35
C GLU A 78 -2.50 30.31 0.11
N GLY A 79 -3.62 30.16 -0.59
CA GLY A 79 -4.68 31.13 -0.58
C GLY A 79 -5.22 31.26 0.85
N PRO A 80 -5.77 32.42 1.22
CA PRO A 80 -6.29 32.64 2.57
C PRO A 80 -7.30 31.55 2.89
N ARG A 81 -6.96 30.71 3.88
CA ARG A 81 -7.81 29.61 4.34
C ARG A 81 -9.16 30.21 4.70
N LYS A 82 -10.19 29.90 3.91
CA LYS A 82 -11.57 30.23 4.27
C LYS A 82 -11.80 29.65 5.67
N PRO A 83 -12.21 30.45 6.67
CA PRO A 83 -12.49 29.92 7.99
C PRO A 83 -13.54 28.83 7.84
N SER A 84 -13.21 27.62 8.31
CA SER A 84 -14.15 26.50 8.34
C SER A 84 -15.42 26.97 9.02
N THR A 85 -16.54 26.92 8.30
CA THR A 85 -17.89 27.09 8.84
C THR A 85 -18.25 25.82 9.60
N THR A 86 -17.46 25.48 10.62
CA THR A 86 -17.85 24.46 11.59
C THR A 86 -18.86 25.16 12.50
N PRO A 87 -20.15 24.78 12.47
CA PRO A 87 -21.11 25.35 13.41
C PRO A 87 -20.58 25.07 14.83
N ASP A 88 -20.49 26.14 15.61
CA ASP A 88 -19.97 26.13 16.97
C ASP A 88 -20.85 25.21 17.81
N ARG A 89 -20.40 23.97 17.97
CA ARG A 89 -21.11 22.98 18.78
C ARG A 89 -20.84 23.36 20.23
N PRO A 90 -21.86 23.72 21.02
CA PRO A 90 -21.65 24.08 22.42
C PRO A 90 -20.91 22.93 23.11
N GLN A 91 -19.77 23.25 23.72
CA GLN A 91 -18.97 22.28 24.46
C GLN A 91 -19.83 21.77 25.63
N ALA A 92 -20.28 20.51 25.53
CA ALA A 92 -20.95 19.87 26.64
C ALA A 92 -19.98 19.84 27.84
N PRO A 93 -20.43 20.16 29.07
CA PRO A 93 -19.57 20.10 30.25
C PRO A 93 -18.99 18.69 30.38
N THR A 94 -17.67 18.59 30.51
CA THR A 94 -16.96 17.33 30.73
C THR A 94 -17.35 16.77 32.08
N VAL A 95 -18.43 16.00 32.13
CA VAL A 95 -18.80 15.23 33.32
C VAL A 95 -17.71 14.16 33.51
N PRO A 96 -16.96 14.16 34.64
CA PRO A 96 -15.99 13.13 34.91
C PRO A 96 -16.73 11.80 34.97
N ARG A 97 -16.41 10.90 34.04
CA ARG A 97 -17.03 9.59 33.95
C ARG A 97 -16.76 8.84 35.27
N PRO A 98 -17.78 8.40 36.02
CA PRO A 98 -17.57 7.65 37.25
C PRO A 98 -16.70 6.42 36.94
N ARG A 99 -15.61 6.25 37.68
CA ARG A 99 -14.74 5.08 37.55
C ARG A 99 -15.54 3.87 37.98
N SER A 100 -15.61 2.85 37.13
CA SER A 100 -16.12 1.53 37.50
C SER A 100 -15.34 1.05 38.72
N ALA A 101 -16.05 0.61 39.77
CA ALA A 101 -15.43 0.07 40.97
C ALA A 101 -14.54 -1.13 40.62
N PRO A 102 -13.48 -1.43 41.40
CA PRO A 102 -12.71 -2.65 41.22
C PRO A 102 -13.65 -3.85 41.32
N ASP A 103 -13.77 -4.61 40.23
CA ASP A 103 -14.60 -5.81 40.19
C ASP A 103 -13.98 -6.88 41.11
N ASP A 104 -14.47 -7.02 42.34
CA ASP A 104 -14.24 -8.18 43.22
C ASP A 104 -15.03 -9.42 42.75
N SER A 105 -15.24 -9.56 41.45
CA SER A 105 -15.88 -10.74 40.89
C SER A 105 -14.87 -11.87 40.85
N PRO A 106 -15.18 -13.06 41.40
CA PRO A 106 -14.29 -14.21 41.28
C PRO A 106 -14.05 -14.50 39.79
N ILE A 107 -12.79 -14.72 39.43
CA ILE A 107 -12.35 -15.03 38.06
C ILE A 107 -13.20 -16.20 37.56
N ARG A 108 -14.19 -15.91 36.71
CA ARG A 108 -15.01 -16.97 36.12
C ARG A 108 -14.10 -17.73 35.14
N HIS A 109 -13.74 -18.96 35.49
CA HIS A 109 -13.09 -19.89 34.57
C HIS A 109 -13.97 -20.00 33.32
N ARG A 110 -13.45 -19.46 32.21
CA ARG A 110 -14.14 -19.48 30.92
C ARG A 110 -14.26 -20.95 30.50
N PRO A 111 -15.47 -21.52 30.36
CA PRO A 111 -15.60 -22.89 29.89
C PRO A 111 -14.99 -23.01 28.49
N GLU A 112 -14.19 -24.04 28.30
CA GLU A 112 -13.49 -24.34 27.07
C GLU A 112 -14.54 -24.57 25.96
N ARG A 113 -14.59 -23.66 24.98
CA ARG A 113 -15.58 -23.76 23.91
C ARG A 113 -15.24 -24.98 23.03
N PRO A 114 -16.19 -25.88 22.77
CA PRO A 114 -15.96 -26.96 21.82
C PRO A 114 -15.59 -26.38 20.44
N PRO A 115 -14.73 -27.06 19.66
CA PRO A 115 -14.30 -26.56 18.37
C PRO A 115 -15.50 -26.41 17.43
N LEU A 116 -15.73 -25.18 16.98
CA LEU A 116 -16.79 -24.90 16.02
C LEU A 116 -16.56 -25.69 14.72
N PRO A 117 -17.61 -26.23 14.09
CA PRO A 117 -17.49 -26.94 12.83
C PRO A 117 -16.84 -26.03 11.78
N ARG A 118 -15.75 -26.50 11.17
CA ARG A 118 -15.02 -25.78 10.13
C ARG A 118 -15.95 -25.56 8.94
N ARG A 119 -16.34 -24.30 8.69
CA ARG A 119 -17.11 -23.94 7.49
C ARG A 119 -16.34 -24.39 6.23
N PRO A 120 -17.00 -25.03 5.26
CA PRO A 120 -16.37 -25.41 4.01
C PRO A 120 -15.86 -24.14 3.31
N ARG A 121 -14.57 -24.13 2.97
CA ARG A 121 -13.94 -23.07 2.16
C ARG A 121 -14.68 -23.02 0.82
N ARG A 122 -15.50 -21.97 0.61
CA ARG A 122 -16.15 -21.72 -0.68
C ARG A 122 -15.07 -21.66 -1.78
N PRO A 123 -15.20 -22.39 -2.90
CA PRO A 123 -14.28 -22.26 -4.02
C PRO A 123 -14.31 -20.83 -4.54
N HIS A 124 -13.12 -20.24 -4.64
CA HIS A 124 -12.90 -18.84 -4.96
C HIS A 124 -13.04 -18.59 -6.47
N SER A 125 -14.15 -19.00 -7.08
CA SER A 125 -14.33 -18.91 -8.55
C SER A 125 -15.73 -18.41 -8.93
N HIS A 126 -15.96 -17.12 -8.71
CA HIS A 126 -17.09 -16.41 -9.32
C HIS A 126 -16.67 -15.13 -10.04
N ARG A 127 -15.43 -15.08 -10.56
CA ARG A 127 -15.08 -14.06 -11.56
C ARG A 127 -15.65 -14.51 -12.90
N LYS A 128 -16.77 -13.90 -13.30
CA LYS A 128 -17.35 -14.05 -14.64
C LYS A 128 -16.25 -13.78 -15.69
N PRO A 129 -16.12 -14.61 -16.75
CA PRO A 129 -15.19 -14.34 -17.83
C PRO A 129 -15.59 -13.03 -18.49
N ARG A 130 -14.75 -12.01 -18.32
CA ARG A 130 -14.94 -10.72 -18.99
C ARG A 130 -14.74 -10.95 -20.49
N ARG A 131 -15.81 -10.80 -21.27
CA ARG A 131 -15.84 -10.85 -22.75
C ARG A 131 -15.09 -9.67 -23.37
N PHE A 132 -13.80 -9.51 -23.06
CA PHE A 132 -12.98 -8.40 -23.56
C PHE A 132 -12.60 -8.56 -25.04
N GLY A 133 -12.60 -9.79 -25.57
CA GLY A 133 -12.21 -10.06 -26.96
C GLY A 133 -13.14 -9.50 -28.04
N TRP A 134 -14.42 -9.26 -27.73
CA TRP A 134 -15.40 -8.77 -28.70
C TRP A 134 -15.22 -7.29 -29.06
N ARG A 135 -14.63 -6.49 -28.17
CA ARG A 135 -14.42 -5.06 -28.44
C ARG A 135 -13.22 -4.82 -29.35
N LEU A 136 -12.17 -5.64 -29.23
CA LEU A 136 -10.97 -5.53 -30.07
C LEU A 136 -11.24 -5.95 -31.52
N THR A 137 -12.02 -7.02 -31.70
CA THR A 137 -12.45 -7.49 -33.03
C THR A 137 -13.38 -6.48 -33.71
N GLY A 138 -14.32 -5.87 -32.97
CA GLY A 138 -15.16 -4.80 -33.52
C GLY A 138 -14.37 -3.57 -33.96
N TYR A 139 -13.36 -3.14 -33.17
CA TYR A 139 -12.57 -1.95 -33.48
C TYR A 139 -11.66 -2.14 -34.70
N THR A 140 -11.00 -3.30 -34.81
CA THR A 140 -10.14 -3.62 -35.97
C THR A 140 -10.94 -3.68 -37.27
N LEU A 141 -12.15 -4.26 -37.24
CA LEU A 141 -13.02 -4.33 -38.40
C LEU A 141 -13.51 -2.94 -38.83
N ALA A 142 -13.88 -2.08 -37.88
CA ALA A 142 -14.27 -0.69 -38.16
C ALA A 142 -13.13 0.14 -38.76
N ALA A 143 -11.90 -0.02 -38.26
CA ALA A 143 -10.73 0.68 -38.78
C ALA A 143 -10.39 0.26 -40.22
N LEU A 144 -10.43 -1.05 -40.52
CA LEU A 144 -10.21 -1.56 -41.87
C LEU A 144 -11.30 -1.09 -42.85
N ALA A 145 -12.56 -1.10 -42.42
CA ALA A 145 -13.66 -0.60 -43.24
C ALA A 145 -13.52 0.90 -43.55
N GLY A 146 -13.13 1.70 -42.56
CA GLY A 146 -12.87 3.14 -42.75
C GLY A 146 -11.71 3.41 -43.71
N ALA A 147 -10.61 2.66 -43.60
CA ALA A 147 -9.47 2.79 -44.51
C ALA A 147 -9.86 2.43 -45.96
N LEU A 148 -10.59 1.33 -46.16
CA LEU A 148 -11.06 0.94 -47.49
C LEU A 148 -12.04 1.97 -48.08
N ALA A 149 -12.98 2.47 -47.29
CA ALA A 149 -13.91 3.51 -47.73
C ALA A 149 -13.16 4.78 -48.15
N HIS A 150 -12.15 5.20 -47.38
CA HIS A 150 -11.33 6.36 -47.72
C HIS A 150 -10.55 6.17 -49.03
N HIS A 151 -10.02 4.97 -49.28
CA HIS A 151 -9.31 4.69 -50.54
C HIS A 151 -10.25 4.66 -51.75
N LEU A 152 -11.49 4.20 -51.57
CA LEU A 152 -12.49 4.20 -52.64
C LEU A 152 -13.02 5.61 -52.94
N THR A 153 -13.25 6.45 -51.93
CA THR A 153 -13.69 7.83 -52.14
C THR A 153 -12.59 8.71 -52.73
N ALA A 154 -11.33 8.52 -52.32
CA ALA A 154 -10.20 9.28 -52.84
C ALA A 154 -9.85 8.94 -54.30
N GLY A 155 -10.28 7.77 -54.81
CA GLY A 155 -10.09 7.39 -56.22
C GLY A 155 -11.22 7.80 -57.17
N LEU A 156 -12.31 8.37 -56.64
CA LEU A 156 -13.51 8.77 -57.38
C LEU A 156 -13.66 10.29 -57.56
N LEU A 157 -12.75 11.07 -56.96
CA LEU A 157 -12.59 12.52 -57.09
C LEU A 157 -11.35 12.83 -57.96
#